data_AF-A0A963L745-F1
#
_entry.id   AF-A0A963L745-F1
#
_cell.length_a   1.000
_cell.length_b   1.000
_cell.length_c   1.000
_cell.angle_alpha   90.00
_cell.angle_beta   90.00
_cell.angle_gamma   90.00
#
_symmetry.space_group_name_H-M   'P 1'
#
loop_
_entity.id
_entity.type
_entity.pdbx_description
1 polymer ?
#
loop_
_entity_poly.entity_id
_entity_poly.type
_entity_poly.pdbx_seq_one_letter_code
_entity_poly.pdbx_strand_id
1 'polypeptide(L)'
;CYLDEVVEARQDTTVVIHPLTDNRRVLPLEKKGELIKAHPDFQIVISYNPGYQSLMKDLKQSTKQRFGALDFNYPEHAIEAEIVAHETGVSAEVADKLVGIAERARNLKGHGLDEGISTRMLIYAGSLIAQQVPAQAACRVALVRPITDDPDMRDALDAAVATFF
;
A
#
# COMPACT_ATOMS: atom_id res chain seq x y z
N CYS A 1 18.13 0.95 7.38
CA CYS A 1 17.55 -0.39 7.10
C CYS A 1 16.04 -0.22 7.00
N TYR A 2 15.42 -0.68 5.91
CA TYR A 2 13.97 -0.64 5.71
C TYR A 2 13.44 -2.07 5.61
N LEU A 3 12.57 -2.45 6.54
CA LEU A 3 11.91 -3.76 6.55
C LEU A 3 10.48 -3.57 6.05
N ASP A 4 10.28 -3.84 4.77
CA ASP A 4 8.97 -3.73 4.12
C ASP A 4 8.09 -4.92 4.52
N GLU A 5 6.80 -4.66 4.73
CA GLU A 5 5.78 -5.67 5.07
C GLU A 5 6.21 -6.59 6.25
N VAL A 6 6.70 -5.99 7.34
CA VAL A 6 7.36 -6.72 8.45
C VAL A 6 6.46 -7.78 9.11
N VAL A 7 5.15 -7.67 8.95
CA VAL A 7 4.14 -8.64 9.44
C VAL A 7 4.12 -9.95 8.66
N GLU A 8 4.67 -10.00 7.44
CA GLU A 8 4.82 -11.24 6.66
C GLU A 8 6.01 -12.07 7.13
N ALA A 9 6.96 -11.46 7.84
CA ALA A 9 8.05 -12.18 8.45
C ALA A 9 7.55 -13.06 9.61
N ARG A 10 8.23 -14.18 9.83
CA ARG A 10 7.93 -15.03 11.00
C ARG A 10 8.13 -14.24 12.29
N GLN A 11 7.27 -14.46 13.28
CA GLN A 11 7.28 -13.70 14.54
C GLN A 11 8.59 -13.83 15.33
N ASP A 12 9.30 -14.95 15.20
CA ASP A 12 10.64 -15.17 15.78
C ASP A 12 11.73 -14.36 15.07
N THR A 13 11.50 -13.95 13.82
CA THR A 13 12.41 -13.11 13.05
C THR A 13 12.26 -11.63 13.41
N THR A 14 11.03 -11.19 13.72
CA THR A 14 10.78 -9.79 14.09
C THR A 14 11.31 -9.41 15.47
N VAL A 15 11.49 -10.38 16.39
CA VAL A 15 12.11 -10.10 17.70
C VAL A 15 13.61 -9.83 17.62
N VAL A 16 14.27 -10.23 16.53
CA VAL A 16 15.71 -9.99 16.30
C VAL A 16 16.04 -8.50 16.26
N ILE A 17 15.06 -7.65 15.91
CA ILE A 17 15.25 -6.20 15.85
C ILE A 17 15.09 -5.51 17.21
N HIS A 18 14.60 -6.20 18.25
CA HIS A 18 14.36 -5.59 19.56
C HIS A 18 15.62 -4.98 20.18
N PRO A 19 16.80 -5.62 20.15
CA PRO A 19 18.03 -5.04 20.68
C PRO A 19 18.56 -3.86 19.85
N LEU A 20 18.11 -3.69 18.60
CA LEU A 20 18.43 -2.51 17.78
C LEU A 20 17.60 -1.29 18.17
N THR A 21 16.47 -1.49 18.83
CA THR A 21 15.52 -0.44 19.24
C THR A 21 15.63 -0.05 20.71
N ASP A 22 16.44 -0.77 21.50
CA ASP A 22 16.69 -0.42 22.90
C ASP A 22 17.90 0.53 23.05
N ASN A 23 18.17 1.01 24.27
CA ASN A 23 19.28 1.93 24.53
C ASN A 23 20.67 1.37 24.21
N ARG A 24 20.82 0.03 24.12
CA ARG A 24 22.11 -0.61 23.85
C ARG A 24 22.43 -0.62 22.36
N ARG A 25 21.41 -0.63 21.49
CA ARG A 25 21.53 -0.60 20.02
C ARG A 25 22.54 -1.63 19.52
N VAL A 26 22.25 -2.90 19.74
CA VAL A 26 23.12 -4.02 19.34
C VAL A 26 22.40 -4.99 18.41
N LEU A 27 23.16 -5.74 17.61
CA LEU A 27 22.68 -6.84 16.77
C LEU A 27 23.44 -8.13 17.13
N PRO A 28 22.82 -9.05 17.88
CA PRO A 28 23.42 -10.36 18.16
C PRO A 28 23.44 -11.23 16.90
N LEU A 29 24.60 -11.75 16.53
CA LEU A 29 24.79 -12.74 15.47
C LEU A 29 25.22 -14.08 16.11
N GLU A 30 24.25 -14.80 16.68
CA GLU A 30 24.51 -16.02 17.48
C GLU A 30 25.35 -17.06 16.74
N LYS A 31 25.05 -17.31 15.46
CA LYS A 31 25.79 -18.28 14.63
C LYS A 31 27.26 -17.91 14.41
N LYS A 32 27.63 -16.64 14.62
CA LYS A 32 29.00 -16.14 14.54
C LYS A 32 29.62 -15.88 15.92
N GLY A 33 28.85 -15.97 17.00
CA GLY A 33 29.29 -15.57 18.34
C GLY A 33 29.64 -14.08 18.44
N GLU A 34 29.05 -13.24 17.59
CA GLU A 34 29.38 -11.81 17.50
C GLU A 34 28.24 -10.95 18.03
N LEU A 35 28.58 -9.89 18.75
CA LEU A 35 27.64 -8.86 19.19
C LEU A 35 28.02 -7.52 18.55
N ILE A 36 27.29 -7.15 17.51
CA ILE A 36 27.59 -5.93 16.76
C ILE A 36 26.96 -4.74 17.47
N LYS A 37 27.74 -3.70 17.76
CA LYS A 37 27.20 -2.39 18.16
C LYS A 37 26.75 -1.65 16.91
N ALA A 38 25.48 -1.25 16.85
CA ALA A 38 24.97 -0.50 15.71
C ALA A 38 25.71 0.84 15.60
N HIS A 39 26.06 1.21 14.37
CA HIS A 39 26.65 2.52 14.07
C HIS A 39 25.76 3.65 14.61
N PRO A 40 26.29 4.78 15.12
CA PRO A 40 25.47 5.89 15.63
C PRO A 40 24.36 6.35 14.67
N ASP A 41 24.67 6.42 13.38
CA ASP A 41 23.74 6.84 12.32
C ASP A 41 22.81 5.73 11.81
N PHE A 42 22.91 4.51 12.35
CA PHE A 42 22.00 3.44 11.97
C PHE A 42 20.56 3.81 12.33
N GLN A 43 19.66 3.66 11.35
CA GLN A 43 18.23 3.82 11.52
C GLN A 43 17.50 2.58 11.01
N ILE A 44 16.45 2.20 11.73
CA ILE A 44 15.51 1.15 11.32
C ILE A 44 14.14 1.78 11.06
N VAL A 45 13.57 1.43 9.92
CA VAL A 45 12.21 1.80 9.50
C VAL A 45 11.49 0.50 9.14
N ILE A 46 10.23 0.38 9.55
CA ILE A 46 9.37 -0.76 9.24
C ILE A 46 8.07 -0.27 8.59
N SER A 47 7.48 -1.06 7.71
CA SER A 47 6.14 -0.83 7.16
C SER A 47 5.27 -2.07 7.36
N TYR A 48 3.96 -1.87 7.45
CA TYR A 48 2.96 -2.94 7.38
C TYR A 48 1.58 -2.34 7.10
N ASN A 49 0.68 -3.14 6.52
CA ASN A 49 -0.70 -2.73 6.27
C ASN A 49 -1.61 -3.24 7.40
N PRO A 50 -2.19 -2.37 8.24
CA PRO A 50 -3.08 -2.80 9.31
C PRO A 50 -4.39 -3.36 8.72
N GLY A 51 -4.90 -4.45 9.31
CA GLY A 51 -6.18 -5.05 8.90
C GLY A 51 -6.14 -5.93 7.64
N TYR A 52 -4.99 -6.02 6.96
CA TYR A 52 -4.79 -6.85 5.76
C TYR A 52 -4.77 -8.36 6.09
N GLN A 53 -4.54 -8.72 7.34
CA GLN A 53 -4.28 -10.08 7.77
C GLN A 53 -5.18 -10.51 8.94
N SER A 54 -5.32 -11.83 9.13
CA SER A 54 -5.95 -12.38 10.33
C SER A 54 -5.26 -11.84 11.59
N LEU A 55 -6.03 -11.69 12.67
CA LEU A 55 -5.56 -11.21 13.99
C LEU A 55 -4.28 -11.90 14.49
N MET A 56 -3.95 -13.10 13.98
CA MET A 56 -2.77 -13.87 14.36
C MET A 56 -1.45 -13.39 13.73
N LYS A 57 -1.47 -12.58 12.66
CA LYS A 57 -0.25 -12.07 12.00
C LYS A 57 0.04 -10.57 12.27
N ASP A 58 -0.74 -9.92 13.13
CA ASP A 58 -0.46 -8.53 13.51
C ASP A 58 0.87 -8.40 14.29
N LEU A 59 1.46 -7.21 14.26
CA LEU A 59 2.62 -6.88 15.09
C LEU A 59 2.26 -6.99 16.57
N LYS A 60 3.06 -7.76 17.32
CA LYS A 60 2.96 -7.83 18.79
C LYS A 60 3.06 -6.43 19.40
N GLN A 61 2.29 -6.18 20.46
CA GLN A 61 2.30 -4.91 21.19
C GLN A 61 3.71 -4.51 21.66
N SER A 62 4.51 -5.48 22.08
CA SER A 62 5.92 -5.25 22.43
C SER A 62 6.71 -4.65 21.26
N THR A 63 6.51 -5.12 20.04
CA THR A 63 7.16 -4.56 18.86
C THR A 63 6.60 -3.17 18.53
N LYS A 64 5.27 -2.98 18.53
CA LYS A 64 4.64 -1.68 18.23
C LYS A 64 5.15 -0.55 19.15
N GLN A 65 5.27 -0.82 20.45
CA GLN A 65 5.71 0.15 21.46
C GLN A 65 7.21 0.52 21.39
N ARG A 66 7.99 -0.05 20.46
CA ARG A 66 9.39 0.29 20.21
C ARG A 66 9.60 1.28 19.06
N PHE A 67 8.52 1.68 18.39
CA PHE A 67 8.58 2.55 17.22
C PHE A 67 7.70 3.80 17.41
N GLY A 68 8.18 4.93 16.90
CA GLY A 68 7.28 6.02 16.51
C GLY A 68 6.52 5.62 15.25
N ALA A 69 5.26 6.06 15.12
CA ALA A 69 4.40 5.67 14.01
C ALA A 69 3.98 6.88 13.19
N LEU A 70 3.91 6.68 11.87
CA LEU A 70 3.26 7.57 10.92
C LEU A 70 2.16 6.75 10.24
N ASP A 71 0.95 7.28 10.25
CA ASP A 71 -0.19 6.67 9.56
C ASP A 71 -0.30 7.27 8.16
N PHE A 72 -0.45 6.41 7.16
CA PHE A 72 -0.57 6.80 5.76
C PHE A 72 -1.94 6.35 5.27
N ASN A 73 -2.60 7.27 4.57
CA ASN A 73 -3.83 6.98 3.85
C ASN A 73 -3.67 7.46 2.40
N TYR A 74 -4.65 7.15 1.57
CA TYR A 74 -4.72 7.73 0.23
C TYR A 74 -4.71 9.25 0.32
N PRO A 75 -3.98 9.95 -0.57
CA PRO A 75 -3.93 11.40 -0.55
C PRO A 75 -5.31 12.02 -0.79
N GLU A 76 -5.46 13.30 -0.46
CA GLU A 76 -6.63 14.06 -0.88
C GLU A 76 -6.71 14.11 -2.42
N HIS A 77 -7.94 14.20 -2.94
CA HIS A 77 -8.25 14.11 -4.37
C HIS A 77 -7.27 14.90 -5.26
N ALA A 78 -7.07 16.19 -4.97
CA ALA A 78 -6.23 17.07 -5.77
C ALA A 78 -4.76 16.62 -5.78
N ILE A 79 -4.25 16.17 -4.64
CA ILE A 79 -2.88 15.69 -4.49
C ILE A 79 -2.72 14.35 -5.22
N GLU A 80 -3.68 13.44 -5.09
CA GLU A 80 -3.63 12.15 -5.79
C GLU A 80 -3.72 12.32 -7.31
N ALA A 81 -4.56 13.24 -7.79
CA ALA A 81 -4.67 13.55 -9.21
C ALA A 81 -3.36 14.14 -9.76
N GLU A 82 -2.71 15.03 -9.00
CA GLU A 82 -1.38 15.56 -9.34
C GLU A 82 -0.34 14.43 -9.43
N ILE A 83 -0.31 13.53 -8.45
CA ILE A 83 0.60 12.37 -8.44
C ILE A 83 0.35 11.50 -9.68
N VAL A 84 -0.90 11.14 -9.98
CA VAL A 84 -1.23 10.29 -11.13
C VAL A 84 -0.85 10.97 -12.45
N ALA A 85 -1.14 12.27 -12.61
CA ALA A 85 -0.77 13.02 -13.79
C ALA A 85 0.77 13.08 -13.96
N HIS A 86 1.50 13.35 -12.89
CA HIS A 86 2.96 13.40 -12.89
C HIS A 86 3.59 12.05 -13.25
N GLU A 87 3.17 10.96 -12.59
CA GLU A 87 3.78 9.64 -12.74
C GLU A 87 3.47 8.98 -14.09
N THR A 88 2.37 9.35 -14.74
CA THR A 88 1.90 8.67 -15.96
C THR A 88 1.96 9.54 -17.22
N GLY A 89 2.04 10.87 -17.07
CA GLY A 89 2.01 11.81 -18.18
C GLY A 89 0.62 12.01 -18.83
N VAL A 90 -0.45 11.48 -18.23
CA VAL A 90 -1.83 11.76 -18.68
C VAL A 90 -2.24 13.19 -18.35
N SER A 91 -3.29 13.70 -19.03
CA SER A 91 -3.82 15.02 -18.71
C SER A 91 -4.43 15.07 -17.30
N ALA A 92 -4.44 16.25 -16.70
CA ALA A 92 -5.09 16.48 -15.40
C ALA A 92 -6.55 16.03 -15.39
N GLU A 93 -7.28 16.19 -16.51
CA GLU A 93 -8.66 15.71 -16.64
C GLU A 93 -8.78 14.19 -16.55
N VAL A 94 -7.85 13.45 -17.17
CA VAL A 94 -7.83 11.98 -17.07
C VAL A 94 -7.46 11.55 -15.66
N ALA A 95 -6.48 12.19 -15.03
CA ALA A 95 -6.09 11.89 -13.66
C ALA A 95 -7.23 12.13 -12.65
N ASP A 96 -7.93 13.26 -12.77
CA ASP A 96 -9.12 13.60 -11.97
C ASP A 96 -10.22 12.52 -12.08
N LYS A 97 -10.53 12.09 -13.30
CA LYS A 97 -11.46 10.99 -13.56
C LYS A 97 -11.02 9.67 -12.91
N LEU A 98 -9.73 9.32 -13.03
CA LEU A 98 -9.18 8.10 -12.42
C LEU A 98 -9.30 8.13 -10.89
N VAL A 99 -8.97 9.25 -10.25
CA VAL A 99 -9.12 9.42 -8.80
C VAL A 99 -10.60 9.35 -8.39
N GLY A 100 -11.51 9.97 -9.14
CA GLY A 100 -12.95 9.88 -8.91
C GLY A 100 -13.49 8.45 -8.96
N ILE A 101 -12.96 7.60 -9.84
CA ILE A 101 -13.27 6.15 -9.86
C ILE A 101 -12.74 5.49 -8.57
N ALA A 102 -11.51 5.78 -8.18
CA ALA A 102 -10.88 5.24 -6.98
C ALA A 102 -11.68 5.56 -5.71
N GLU A 103 -12.13 6.80 -5.55
CA GLU A 103 -12.92 7.25 -4.40
C GLU A 103 -14.23 6.48 -4.28
N ARG A 104 -14.93 6.27 -5.40
CA ARG A 104 -16.15 5.45 -5.40
C ARG A 104 -15.88 4.01 -4.98
N ALA A 105 -14.80 3.41 -5.46
CA ALA A 105 -14.41 2.06 -5.06
C ALA A 105 -14.01 2.00 -3.57
N ARG A 106 -13.28 2.99 -3.07
CA ARG A 106 -12.90 3.07 -1.65
C ARG A 106 -14.10 3.17 -0.72
N ASN A 107 -15.18 3.82 -1.15
CA ASN A 107 -16.45 3.85 -0.40
C ASN A 107 -17.18 2.49 -0.34
N LEU A 108 -16.80 1.53 -1.20
CA LEU A 108 -17.32 0.16 -1.16
C LEU A 108 -16.50 -0.76 -0.25
N LYS A 109 -15.41 -0.27 0.36
CA LYS A 109 -14.62 -1.03 1.33
C LYS A 109 -15.51 -1.41 2.53
N GLY A 110 -15.57 -2.69 2.86
CA GLY A 110 -16.47 -3.24 3.89
C GLY A 110 -17.91 -3.49 3.42
N HIS A 111 -18.23 -3.17 2.16
CA HIS A 111 -19.53 -3.37 1.52
C HIS A 111 -19.40 -4.20 0.24
N GLY A 112 -18.58 -5.25 0.27
CA GLY A 112 -18.32 -6.16 -0.87
C GLY A 112 -16.89 -6.07 -1.42
N LEU A 113 -16.12 -5.05 -1.05
CA LEU A 113 -14.67 -5.03 -1.24
C LEU A 113 -13.94 -5.17 0.09
N ASP A 114 -12.93 -6.03 0.12
CA ASP A 114 -11.99 -6.09 1.24
C ASP A 114 -11.12 -4.82 1.28
N GLU A 115 -10.79 -4.28 0.10
CA GLU A 115 -9.91 -3.12 -0.08
C GLU A 115 -10.38 -2.16 -1.18
N GLY A 116 -9.97 -0.90 -1.05
CA GLY A 116 -10.21 0.11 -2.06
C GLY A 116 -9.06 0.20 -3.07
N ILE A 117 -9.31 0.82 -4.23
CA ILE A 117 -8.31 1.02 -5.28
C ILE A 117 -7.13 1.84 -4.74
N SER A 118 -5.93 1.30 -4.89
CA SER A 118 -4.69 1.97 -4.48
C SER A 118 -4.20 2.99 -5.51
N THR A 119 -3.41 3.98 -5.08
CA THR A 119 -2.77 4.95 -5.98
C THR A 119 -1.88 4.25 -7.03
N ARG A 120 -1.26 3.11 -6.67
CA ARG A 120 -0.49 2.29 -7.62
C ARG A 120 -1.35 1.79 -8.79
N MET A 121 -2.59 1.37 -8.50
CA MET A 121 -3.52 0.91 -9.54
C MET A 121 -3.95 2.07 -10.45
N LEU A 122 -4.11 3.28 -9.91
CA LEU A 122 -4.36 4.48 -10.71
C LEU A 122 -3.19 4.79 -11.64
N ILE A 123 -1.95 4.68 -11.15
CA ILE A 123 -0.75 4.84 -11.98
C ILE A 123 -0.72 3.80 -13.10
N TYR A 124 -1.09 2.55 -12.84
CA TYR A 124 -1.18 1.53 -13.90
C TYR A 124 -2.26 1.86 -14.94
N ALA A 125 -3.45 2.30 -14.51
CA ALA A 125 -4.51 2.71 -15.42
C ALA A 125 -4.08 3.92 -16.28
N GLY A 126 -3.52 4.95 -15.65
CA GLY A 126 -3.00 6.13 -16.36
C GLY A 126 -1.87 5.77 -17.34
N SER A 127 -0.95 4.88 -16.95
CA SER A 127 0.14 4.42 -17.82
C SER A 127 -0.36 3.69 -19.07
N LEU A 128 -1.41 2.89 -18.94
CA LEU A 128 -2.05 2.23 -20.08
C LEU A 128 -2.74 3.26 -20.99
N ILE A 129 -3.43 4.24 -20.42
CA ILE A 129 -4.08 5.32 -21.19
C ILE A 129 -3.06 6.17 -21.95
N ALA A 130 -1.93 6.50 -21.32
CA ALA A 130 -0.83 7.22 -21.96
C ALA A 130 -0.29 6.46 -23.20
N GLN A 131 -0.31 5.12 -23.15
CA GLN A 131 0.04 4.22 -24.26
C GLN A 131 -1.10 4.00 -25.26
N GLN A 132 -2.14 4.85 -25.25
CA GLN A 132 -3.29 4.80 -26.17
C GLN A 132 -4.20 3.57 -26.00
N VAL A 133 -4.14 2.89 -24.85
CA VAL A 133 -5.16 1.90 -24.51
C VAL A 133 -6.47 2.64 -24.21
N PRO A 134 -7.62 2.20 -24.74
CA PRO A 134 -8.91 2.82 -24.44
C PRO A 134 -9.16 2.92 -22.94
N ALA A 135 -9.61 4.09 -22.45
CA ALA A 135 -9.69 4.38 -21.01
C ALA A 135 -10.54 3.35 -20.24
N GLN A 136 -11.68 2.94 -20.78
CA GLN A 136 -12.51 1.90 -20.16
C GLN A 136 -11.77 0.55 -20.05
N ALA A 137 -11.02 0.16 -21.08
CA ALA A 137 -10.25 -1.08 -21.07
C ALA A 137 -9.08 -1.02 -20.09
N ALA A 138 -8.36 0.11 -20.05
CA ALA A 138 -7.29 0.36 -19.09
C ALA A 138 -7.80 0.29 -17.65
N CYS A 139 -8.91 0.99 -17.36
CA CYS A 139 -9.55 0.96 -16.04
C CYS A 139 -10.03 -0.44 -15.67
N ARG A 140 -10.65 -1.19 -16.59
CA ARG A 140 -11.09 -2.56 -16.30
C ARG A 140 -9.92 -3.45 -15.88
N VAL A 141 -8.82 -3.43 -16.63
CA VAL A 141 -7.66 -4.30 -16.37
C VAL A 141 -6.91 -3.88 -15.11
N ALA A 142 -6.74 -2.58 -14.86
CA ALA A 142 -5.94 -2.08 -13.75
C ALA A 142 -6.72 -1.83 -12.45
N LEU A 143 -8.00 -1.45 -12.55
CA LEU A 143 -8.82 -0.98 -11.41
C LEU A 143 -9.88 -1.99 -10.97
N VAL A 144 -10.47 -2.75 -11.90
CA VAL A 144 -11.63 -3.62 -11.62
C VAL A 144 -11.21 -5.06 -11.39
N ARG A 145 -10.48 -5.66 -12.35
CA ARG A 145 -10.14 -7.09 -12.29
C ARG A 145 -9.24 -7.48 -11.11
N PRO A 146 -8.26 -6.67 -10.68
CA PRO A 146 -7.35 -7.08 -9.61
C PRO A 146 -7.95 -7.02 -8.20
N ILE A 147 -9.04 -6.26 -7.99
CA ILE A 147 -9.53 -5.96 -6.64
C ILE A 147 -10.69 -6.86 -6.20
N THR A 148 -11.34 -7.55 -7.13
CA THR A 148 -12.45 -8.45 -6.80
C THR A 148 -12.69 -9.49 -7.88
N ASP A 149 -13.07 -10.69 -7.44
CA ASP A 149 -13.58 -11.78 -8.27
C ASP A 149 -15.12 -11.86 -8.30
N ASP A 150 -15.79 -11.11 -7.42
CA ASP A 150 -17.24 -11.05 -7.34
C ASP A 150 -17.84 -10.40 -8.60
N PRO A 151 -18.73 -11.09 -9.34
CA PRO A 151 -19.32 -10.54 -10.56
C PRO A 151 -20.15 -9.27 -10.35
N ASP A 152 -20.92 -9.18 -9.26
CA ASP A 152 -21.79 -8.03 -8.98
C ASP A 152 -20.93 -6.80 -8.64
N MET A 153 -19.84 -7.00 -7.89
CA MET A 153 -18.89 -5.93 -7.59
C MET A 153 -18.12 -5.48 -8.82
N ARG A 154 -17.77 -6.41 -9.72
CA ARG A 154 -17.16 -6.07 -11.02
C ARG A 154 -18.10 -5.21 -11.85
N ASP A 155 -19.37 -5.58 -11.94
CA ASP A 155 -20.37 -4.84 -12.70
C ASP A 155 -20.59 -3.44 -12.10
N ALA A 156 -20.61 -3.30 -10.77
CA ALA A 156 -20.70 -2.00 -10.10
C ALA A 156 -19.50 -1.11 -10.39
N LEU A 157 -18.28 -1.66 -10.37
CA LEU A 157 -17.06 -0.92 -10.68
C LEU A 157 -16.95 -0.58 -12.18
N ASP A 158 -17.31 -1.51 -13.06
CA ASP A 158 -17.37 -1.29 -14.51
C ASP A 158 -18.40 -0.19 -14.84
N ALA A 159 -19.55 -0.17 -14.16
CA ALA A 159 -20.53 0.91 -14.28
C ALA A 159 -19.96 2.25 -13.80
N ALA A 160 -19.22 2.26 -12.68
CA ALA A 160 -18.55 3.47 -12.22
C ALA A 160 -17.56 3.99 -13.27
N VAL A 161 -16.71 3.13 -13.85
CA VAL A 161 -15.78 3.48 -14.94
C VAL A 161 -16.51 4.12 -16.12
N ALA A 162 -17.62 3.52 -16.58
CA ALA A 162 -18.41 4.01 -17.71
C ALA A 162 -19.08 5.36 -17.46
N THR A 163 -19.25 5.79 -16.21
CA THR A 163 -19.78 7.15 -15.92
C THR A 163 -18.72 8.25 -16.07
N PHE A 164 -17.42 7.90 -16.05
CA PHE A 164 -16.33 8.86 -16.19
C PHE A 164 -15.73 8.88 -17.61
N PHE A 165 -15.81 7.76 -18.35
CA PHE A 165 -15.22 7.57 -19.68
C PHE A 165 -16.17 6.95 -20.68
#